data_AF-A0A7J4PUY2-F1
#
_entry.id   AF-A0A7J4PUY2-F1
#
_cell.length_a   1.000
_cell.length_b   1.000
_cell.length_c   1.000
_cell.angle_alpha   90.00
_cell.angle_beta   90.00
_cell.angle_gamma   90.00
#
_symmetry.space_group_name_H-M   'P 1'
#
loop_
_entity.id
_entity.type
_entity.pdbx_description
1 polymer ?
#
loop_
_entity_poly.entity_id
_entity_poly.type
_entity_poly.pdbx_seq_one_letter_code
_entity_poly.pdbx_strand_id
1 'polypeptide(L)'
;MHRGSLQYWHKRRAKNRLPRVRSPPNIKEPTAQNIVAYKVGMAHVAMIDDSESPSKNLEISASCTVLEVPQIEMYGARFYTRDIHGYRKAAF
;
A
#
# COMPACT_ATOMS: atom_id res chain seq x y z
N MET A 1 8.93 11.00 30.42
CA MET A 1 9.51 10.54 29.13
C MET A 1 8.70 9.37 28.61
N HIS A 2 7.91 9.55 27.55
CA HIS A 2 7.15 8.44 26.95
C HIS A 2 8.00 7.79 25.85
N ARG A 3 8.17 6.46 25.88
CA ARG A 3 8.98 5.71 24.90
C ARG A 3 8.05 4.92 23.97
N GLY A 4 7.95 5.37 22.71
CA GLY A 4 7.17 4.70 21.66
C GLY A 4 5.72 5.18 21.55
N SER A 5 5.08 4.88 20.41
CA SER A 5 3.69 5.28 20.15
C SER A 5 2.69 4.25 20.69
N LEU A 6 1.62 4.73 21.34
CA LEU A 6 0.47 3.93 21.74
C LEU A 6 -0.45 3.56 20.57
N GLN A 7 -0.32 4.22 19.40
CA GLN A 7 -1.13 3.93 18.21
C GLN A 7 -0.91 2.51 17.65
N TYR A 8 0.29 1.95 17.88
CA TYR A 8 0.65 0.59 17.46
C TYR A 8 0.61 -0.43 18.60
N TRP A 9 -0.09 -0.10 19.68
CA TRP A 9 -0.38 -1.01 20.80
C TRP A 9 -1.72 -1.72 20.53
N HIS A 10 -1.87 -3.04 20.76
CA HIS A 10 -0.92 -4.05 21.23
C HIS A 10 0.06 -4.53 20.14
N LYS A 11 1.34 -4.71 20.51
CA LYS A 11 2.37 -5.31 19.65
C LYS A 11 2.25 -6.83 19.60
N ARG A 12 1.20 -7.32 18.94
CA ARG A 12 0.92 -8.76 18.75
C ARG A 12 1.19 -9.18 17.31
N ARG A 13 1.39 -10.49 17.09
CA ARG A 13 1.53 -11.06 15.74
C ARG A 13 0.26 -10.80 14.94
N ALA A 14 0.43 -10.40 13.68
CA ALA A 14 -0.69 -10.20 12.77
C ALA A 14 -1.49 -11.51 12.62
N LYS A 15 -2.83 -11.39 12.58
CA LYS A 15 -3.72 -12.54 12.40
C LYS A 15 -3.55 -13.21 11.04
N ASN A 16 -3.24 -12.43 10.01
CA ASN A 16 -3.10 -12.89 8.63
C ASN A 16 -1.68 -12.61 8.12
N ARG A 17 -1.17 -13.46 7.25
CA ARG A 17 0.12 -13.25 6.56
C ARG A 17 0.04 -12.13 5.52
N LEU A 18 -1.07 -12.05 4.78
CA LEU A 18 -1.30 -10.98 3.81
C LEU A 18 -1.85 -9.72 4.49
N PRO A 19 -1.41 -8.52 4.08
CA PRO A 19 -1.95 -7.27 4.59
C PRO A 19 -3.40 -7.07 4.14
N ARG A 20 -4.20 -6.40 4.97
CA ARG A 20 -5.58 -6.02 4.65
C ARG A 20 -5.66 -4.51 4.46
N VAL A 21 -6.11 -4.08 3.29
CA VAL A 21 -6.45 -2.67 3.04
C VAL A 21 -7.76 -2.33 3.75
N ARG A 22 -7.75 -1.31 4.62
CA ARG A 22 -8.93 -0.85 5.37
C ARG A 22 -9.55 0.42 4.77
N SER A 23 -8.70 1.28 4.21
CA SER A 23 -9.10 2.57 3.66
C SER A 23 -8.57 2.67 2.24
N PRO A 24 -9.39 2.37 1.22
CA PRO A 24 -9.00 2.58 -0.16
C PRO A 24 -8.88 4.09 -0.47
N PRO A 25 -8.03 4.49 -1.43
CA PRO A 25 -7.97 5.87 -1.89
C PRO A 25 -9.28 6.26 -2.61
N ASN A 26 -9.64 7.54 -2.53
CA ASN A 26 -10.73 8.10 -3.34
C ASN A 26 -10.23 8.31 -4.76
N ILE A 27 -10.85 7.64 -5.74
CA ILE A 27 -10.46 7.69 -7.15
C ILE A 27 -11.61 8.25 -7.97
N LYS A 28 -11.29 9.10 -8.96
CA LYS A 28 -12.28 9.65 -9.90
C LYS A 28 -12.67 8.66 -11.00
N GLU A 29 -11.72 7.83 -11.43
CA GLU A 29 -11.88 6.88 -12.53
C GLU A 29 -11.84 5.42 -12.04
N PRO A 30 -12.63 4.53 -12.65
CA PRO A 30 -12.65 3.11 -12.27
C PRO A 30 -11.33 2.44 -12.68
N THR A 31 -10.47 2.20 -11.70
CA THR A 31 -9.14 1.58 -11.87
C THR A 31 -8.87 0.53 -10.80
N ALA A 32 -7.97 -0.42 -11.11
CA ALA A 32 -7.49 -1.38 -10.12
C ALA A 32 -6.68 -0.65 -9.05
N GLN A 33 -7.15 -0.68 -7.80
CA GLN A 33 -6.59 0.18 -6.74
C GLN A 33 -5.34 -0.40 -6.07
N ASN A 34 -5.19 -1.73 -6.07
CA ASN A 34 -4.16 -2.42 -5.30
C ASN A 34 -3.62 -3.61 -6.07
N ILE A 35 -2.33 -3.87 -5.90
CA ILE A 35 -1.64 -5.05 -6.41
C ILE A 35 -0.84 -5.71 -5.28
N VAL A 36 -0.55 -7.00 -5.44
CA VAL A 36 0.30 -7.75 -4.53
C VAL A 36 1.66 -7.94 -5.19
N ALA A 37 2.72 -7.73 -4.41
CA ALA A 37 4.10 -7.88 -4.86
C ALA A 37 4.94 -8.56 -3.79
N TYR A 38 6.05 -9.18 -4.21
CA TYR A 38 7.00 -9.84 -3.33
C TYR A 38 8.29 -9.02 -3.22
N LYS A 39 8.78 -8.83 -1.99
CA LYS A 39 10.06 -8.15 -1.77
C LYS A 39 11.20 -9.06 -2.23
N VAL A 40 11.98 -8.60 -3.20
CA VAL A 40 13.16 -9.30 -3.72
C VAL A 40 14.41 -8.85 -2.98
N GLY A 41 14.62 -7.54 -2.89
CA GLY A 41 15.85 -6.98 -2.35
C GLY A 41 15.86 -5.46 -2.32
N MET A 42 17.04 -4.89 -2.14
CA MET A 42 17.27 -3.45 -2.13
C MET A 42 18.47 -3.13 -3.02
N ALA A 43 18.44 -1.96 -3.65
CA ALA A 43 19.53 -1.45 -4.47
C ALA A 43 19.68 0.07 -4.26
N HIS A 44 20.69 0.65 -4.89
CA HIS A 44 20.87 2.10 -4.98
C HIS A 44 20.69 2.54 -6.43
N VAL A 45 20.02 3.67 -6.62
CA VAL A 45 19.82 4.29 -7.93
C VAL A 45 20.34 5.72 -7.86
N ALA A 46 21.15 6.08 -8.85
CA ALA A 46 21.48 7.46 -9.11
C ALA A 46 20.36 8.07 -9.96
N MET A 47 19.76 9.17 -9.50
CA MET A 47 18.66 9.84 -10.19
C MET A 47 18.80 11.35 -10.06
N ILE A 48 18.20 12.08 -11.01
CA ILE A 48 18.07 13.53 -10.93
C ILE A 48 16.92 13.86 -9.97
N ASP A 49 17.17 14.75 -9.01
CA ASP A 49 16.15 15.23 -8.07
C ASP A 49 15.20 16.24 -8.73
N ASP A 50 13.93 15.86 -8.90
CA ASP A 50 12.84 16.72 -9.42
C ASP A 50 11.93 17.26 -8.30
N SER A 51 12.35 17.17 -7.04
CA SER A 51 11.59 17.71 -5.92
C SER A 51 11.85 19.21 -5.70
N GLU A 52 11.05 19.84 -4.84
CA GLU A 52 11.27 21.23 -4.39
C GLU A 52 12.36 21.34 -3.29
N SER A 53 13.30 20.40 -3.27
CA SER A 53 14.39 20.39 -2.30
C SER A 53 15.55 21.31 -2.72
N PRO A 54 16.50 21.60 -1.81
CA PRO A 54 17.71 22.34 -2.17
C PRO A 54 18.59 21.65 -3.23
N SER A 55 18.44 20.34 -3.44
CA SER A 55 19.20 19.55 -4.43
C SER A 55 18.49 19.43 -5.78
N LYS A 56 17.45 20.23 -6.05
CA LYS A 56 16.72 20.22 -7.31
C LYS A 56 17.65 20.30 -8.52
N ASN A 57 17.44 19.42 -9.50
CA ASN A 57 18.22 19.23 -10.71
C ASN A 57 19.67 18.72 -10.51
N LEU A 58 20.03 18.23 -9.32
CA LEU A 58 21.30 17.56 -9.06
C LEU A 58 21.12 16.04 -9.02
N GLU A 59 22.21 15.32 -9.28
CA GLU A 59 22.25 13.86 -9.17
C GLU A 59 22.35 13.44 -7.70
N ILE A 60 21.42 12.61 -7.25
CA ILE A 60 21.37 12.04 -5.89
C ILE A 60 21.36 10.52 -5.94
N SER A 61 21.95 9.89 -4.92
CA SER A 61 21.89 8.43 -4.72
C SER A 61 20.77 8.10 -3.73
N ALA A 62 19.73 7.42 -4.22
CA ALA A 62 18.57 7.01 -3.42
C ALA A 62 18.55 5.49 -3.21
N SER A 63 18.11 5.06 -2.03
CA SER A 63 17.84 3.64 -1.77
C SER A 63 16.50 3.25 -2.36
N CYS A 64 16.46 2.13 -3.07
CA CYS A 64 15.23 1.58 -3.64
C CYS A 64 15.00 0.14 -3.18
N THR A 65 13.74 -0.27 -3.10
CA THR A 65 13.35 -1.65 -2.82
C THR A 65 12.81 -2.26 -4.09
N VAL A 66 13.40 -3.37 -4.53
CA VAL A 66 12.96 -4.11 -5.71
C VAL A 66 11.83 -5.05 -5.30
N LEU A 67 10.69 -4.91 -5.97
CA LEU A 67 9.50 -5.73 -5.78
C LEU A 67 9.20 -6.51 -7.06
N GLU A 68 9.05 -7.82 -6.96
CA GLU A 68 8.57 -8.66 -8.05
C GLU A 68 7.04 -8.64 -8.05
N VAL A 69 6.47 -8.28 -9.21
CA VAL A 69 5.03 -8.18 -9.41
C VAL A 69 4.62 -9.28 -10.38
N PRO A 70 4.08 -10.42 -9.90
CA PRO A 70 3.63 -11.47 -10.79
C PRO A 70 2.39 -11.02 -11.59
N GLN A 71 2.17 -11.65 -12.74
CA GLN A 71 0.89 -11.51 -13.44
C GLN A 71 -0.24 -12.08 -12.58
N ILE A 72 -1.29 -11.29 -12.40
CA ILE A 72 -2.46 -11.65 -11.59
C ILE A 72 -3.72 -11.65 -12.45
N GLU A 73 -4.62 -12.58 -12.16
CA GLU A 73 -5.91 -12.69 -12.82
C GLU A 73 -7.05 -12.42 -11.84
N MET A 74 -8.16 -11.87 -12.34
CA MET A 74 -9.35 -11.64 -11.54
C MET A 74 -10.17 -12.92 -11.42
N TYR A 75 -10.14 -13.55 -10.26
CA TYR A 75 -10.94 -14.75 -9.99
C TYR A 75 -12.45 -14.47 -9.90
N GLY A 76 -12.85 -13.28 -9.44
CA GLY A 76 -14.26 -12.93 -9.33
C GLY A 76 -14.50 -11.57 -8.70
N ALA A 77 -15.73 -11.09 -8.80
CA ALA A 77 -16.18 -9.83 -8.22
C ALA A 77 -16.98 -10.06 -6.93
N ARG A 78 -16.86 -9.14 -5.98
CA ARG A 78 -17.70 -9.11 -4.77
C ARG A 78 -18.32 -7.74 -4.61
N PHE A 79 -19.64 -7.71 -4.54
CA PHE A 79 -20.43 -6.50 -4.34
C PHE A 79 -20.80 -6.31 -2.87
N TYR A 80 -20.89 -5.04 -2.46
CA TYR A 80 -21.24 -4.64 -1.11
C TYR A 80 -22.35 -3.61 -1.14
N THR A 81 -23.29 -3.71 -0.19
CA THR A 81 -24.31 -2.71 0.10
C THR A 81 -23.99 -2.04 1.44
N ARG A 82 -24.37 -0.76 1.59
CA ARG A 82 -24.14 -0.01 2.81
C ARG A 82 -25.44 0.14 3.58
N ASP A 83 -25.42 -0.24 4.85
CA ASP A 83 -26.53 -0.09 5.80
C ASP A 83 -26.06 0.72 7.02
N ILE A 84 -26.94 0.98 7.99
CA ILE A 84 -26.63 1.70 9.24
C ILE A 84 -25.48 1.05 10.04
N HIS A 85 -25.23 -0.24 9.82
CA HIS A 85 -24.16 -1.01 10.46
C HIS A 85 -22.87 -1.10 9.62
N GLY A 86 -22.80 -0.42 8.47
CA GLY A 86 -21.66 -0.42 7.56
C GLY A 86 -21.85 -1.29 6.31
N TYR A 87 -20.75 -1.71 5.69
CA TYR A 87 -20.78 -2.49 4.45
C TYR A 87 -21.09 -3.98 4.72
N ARG A 88 -22.11 -4.50 4.06
CA ARG A 88 -22.46 -5.94 4.03
C ARG A 88 -22.32 -6.48 2.62
N LYS A 89 -22.12 -7.80 2.50
CA LYS A 89 -22.16 -8.46 1.19
C LYS A 89 -23.55 -8.26 0.60
N ALA A 90 -23.63 -7.90 -0.68
CA ALA A 90 -24.90 -7.87 -1.39
C ALA A 90 -25.48 -9.29 -1.41
N ALA A 91 -26.75 -9.44 -1.01
CA ALA A 91 -27.51 -10.66 -1.23
C ALA A 91 -28.04 -10.59 -2.66
N PHE A 92 -27.66 -11.55 -3.49
CA PHE A 92 -28.26 -11.81 -4.79
C PHE A 92 -29.10 -13.08 -4.66
#